data_AF-A0A069E9P1-F1
#
_entry.id   AF-A0A069E9P1-F1
#
_cell.length_a   1.000
_cell.length_b   1.000
_cell.length_c   1.000
_cell.angle_alpha   90.00
_cell.angle_beta   90.00
_cell.angle_gamma   90.00
#
_symmetry.space_group_name_H-M   'P 1'
#
loop_
_entity.id
_entity.type
_entity.pdbx_description
1 polymer ?
#
loop_
_entity_poly.entity_id
_entity_poly.type
_entity_poly.pdbx_seq_one_letter_code
_entity_poly.pdbx_strand_id
1 'polypeptide(L)'
;MTGVLKLTVTTPLQIILQEDAVVSIRAEDASGDFGILPGHTDFLTVIDAGVMRWRVAEGPFRYCALRGGIFSVSGGHEVRVACREAIVSDDLASLRPGVAEARKEALDESRRARAQGVKLYAQAVRRLMHELAAGGDTLGLQADADK
;
A
#
# COMPACT_ATOMS: atom_id res chain seq x y z
N MET A 1 -20.01 -28.36 3.75
CA MET A 1 -18.79 -28.26 4.58
C MET A 1 -18.42 -26.80 4.68
N THR A 2 -18.48 -26.22 5.88
CA THR A 2 -17.94 -24.89 6.16
C THR A 2 -16.43 -24.98 5.99
N GLY A 3 -15.88 -24.40 4.93
CA GLY A 3 -14.43 -24.35 4.73
C GLY A 3 -13.76 -23.46 5.79
N VAL A 4 -12.43 -23.48 5.83
CA VAL A 4 -11.62 -22.54 6.63
C VAL A 4 -10.64 -21.82 5.73
N LEU A 5 -10.16 -20.68 6.18
CA LEU A 5 -9.13 -19.88 5.56
C LEU A 5 -7.82 -20.02 6.34
N LYS A 6 -6.71 -20.15 5.61
CA LYS A 6 -5.37 -19.99 6.12
C LYS A 6 -4.93 -18.54 5.93
N LEU A 7 -4.87 -17.77 7.01
CA LEU A 7 -4.41 -16.40 7.03
C LEU A 7 -2.93 -16.34 7.39
N THR A 8 -2.13 -15.65 6.58
CA THR A 8 -0.73 -15.34 6.87
C THR A 8 -0.47 -13.85 6.69
N VAL A 9 0.00 -13.18 7.74
CA VAL A 9 0.40 -11.76 7.71
C VAL A 9 1.92 -11.67 7.84
N THR A 10 2.54 -10.95 6.93
CA THR A 10 4.00 -10.86 6.81
C THR A 10 4.46 -9.43 6.65
N THR A 11 5.65 -9.18 7.18
CA THR A 11 6.48 -8.03 6.87
C THR A 11 7.74 -8.51 6.15
N PRO A 12 8.53 -7.63 5.52
CA PRO A 12 9.80 -8.03 4.92
C PRO A 12 10.78 -8.72 5.89
N LEU A 13 10.62 -8.50 7.20
CA LEU A 13 11.52 -8.99 8.22
C LEU A 13 11.06 -10.30 8.86
N GLN A 14 9.74 -10.55 8.91
CA GLN A 14 9.18 -11.67 9.66
C GLN A 14 7.71 -11.96 9.32
N ILE A 15 7.29 -13.15 9.69
CA ILE A 15 5.88 -13.55 9.76
C ILE A 15 5.30 -13.02 11.08
N ILE A 16 4.24 -12.22 10.99
CA ILE A 16 3.60 -11.57 12.15
C ILE A 16 2.48 -12.43 12.72
N LEU A 17 1.75 -13.12 11.84
CA LEU A 17 0.63 -13.98 12.22
C LEU A 17 0.49 -15.12 11.20
N GLN A 18 0.22 -16.32 11.69
CA GLN A 18 -0.36 -17.42 10.91
C GLN A 18 -1.53 -18.02 11.67
N GLU A 19 -2.65 -18.23 10.98
CA GLU A 19 -3.84 -18.85 11.53
C GLU A 19 -4.53 -19.72 10.48
N ASP A 20 -4.73 -21.01 10.77
CA ASP A 20 -5.18 -22.00 9.79
C ASP A 20 -6.71 -22.25 9.81
N ALA A 21 -7.41 -21.76 10.85
CA ALA A 21 -8.84 -22.04 11.09
C ALA A 21 -9.72 -20.78 11.03
N VAL A 22 -9.36 -19.80 10.19
CA VAL A 22 -10.12 -18.54 10.09
C VAL A 22 -11.42 -18.77 9.32
N VAL A 23 -12.53 -18.28 9.85
CA VAL A 23 -13.86 -18.43 9.22
C VAL A 23 -14.36 -17.14 8.56
N SER A 24 -13.76 -15.99 8.90
CA SER A 24 -14.12 -14.70 8.33
C SER A 24 -13.00 -13.68 8.56
N ILE A 25 -12.70 -12.91 7.52
CA ILE A 25 -11.77 -11.79 7.55
C ILE A 25 -12.50 -10.54 7.04
N ARG A 26 -12.23 -9.38 7.64
CA ARG A 26 -12.64 -8.07 7.11
C ARG A 26 -11.44 -7.14 7.08
N ALA A 27 -11.29 -6.41 5.99
CA ALA A 27 -10.25 -5.42 5.79
C ALA A 27 -10.79 -4.26 4.93
N GLU A 28 -9.96 -3.26 4.71
CA GLU A 28 -10.27 -2.04 3.96
C GLU A 28 -9.21 -1.82 2.88
N ASP A 29 -9.65 -1.41 1.70
CA ASP A 29 -8.80 -0.86 0.64
C ASP A 29 -9.34 0.51 0.17
N ALA A 30 -8.75 1.05 -0.90
CA ALA A 30 -9.14 2.36 -1.43
C ALA A 30 -10.61 2.44 -1.89
N SER A 31 -11.29 1.30 -2.09
CA SER A 31 -12.71 1.25 -2.45
C SER A 31 -13.64 1.17 -1.23
N GLY A 32 -13.10 0.90 -0.04
CA GLY A 32 -13.83 0.77 1.22
C GLY A 32 -13.64 -0.59 1.88
N ASP A 33 -14.63 -1.01 2.65
CA ASP A 33 -14.61 -2.29 3.38
C ASP A 33 -14.91 -3.50 2.50
N PHE A 34 -14.16 -4.58 2.68
CA PHE A 34 -14.43 -5.88 2.07
C PHE A 34 -14.32 -7.02 3.09
N GLY A 35 -14.94 -8.16 2.77
CA GLY A 35 -14.97 -9.34 3.62
C GLY A 35 -14.65 -10.61 2.84
N ILE A 36 -13.80 -11.46 3.42
CA ILE A 36 -13.41 -12.74 2.84
C ILE A 36 -13.99 -13.87 3.68
N LEU A 37 -14.65 -14.80 3.00
CA LEU A 37 -15.17 -16.05 3.54
C LEU A 37 -14.53 -17.24 2.80
N PRO A 38 -14.56 -18.45 3.38
CA PRO A 38 -14.13 -19.66 2.69
C PRO A 38 -14.85 -19.83 1.34
N GLY A 39 -14.08 -20.15 0.29
CA GLY A 39 -14.56 -20.28 -1.08
C GLY A 39 -14.61 -18.99 -1.89
N HIS A 40 -14.08 -17.87 -1.35
CA HIS A 40 -13.97 -16.62 -2.10
C HIS A 40 -13.11 -16.81 -3.37
N THR A 41 -13.48 -16.15 -4.47
CA THR A 41 -12.67 -16.19 -5.68
C THR A 41 -11.27 -15.61 -5.44
N ASP A 42 -10.32 -15.92 -6.31
CA ASP A 42 -9.01 -15.28 -6.28
C ASP A 42 -9.17 -13.75 -6.31
N PHE A 43 -8.44 -13.07 -5.44
CA PHE A 43 -8.58 -11.63 -5.19
C PHE A 43 -7.22 -11.03 -4.87
N LEU A 44 -6.97 -9.82 -5.36
CA LEU A 44 -5.73 -9.09 -5.13
C LEU A 44 -6.04 -7.60 -5.05
N THR A 45 -5.63 -6.96 -3.95
CA THR A 45 -5.80 -5.52 -3.76
C THR A 45 -4.63 -4.92 -3.00
N VAL A 46 -4.43 -3.61 -3.19
CA VAL A 46 -3.55 -2.80 -2.35
C VAL A 46 -4.37 -2.29 -1.19
N ILE A 47 -3.87 -2.51 0.02
CA ILE A 47 -4.50 -2.01 1.25
C ILE A 47 -3.77 -0.78 1.74
N ASP A 48 -4.53 0.18 2.27
CA ASP A 48 -4.01 1.36 2.94
C ASP A 48 -3.70 1.06 4.42
N ALA A 49 -3.18 2.06 5.14
CA ALA A 49 -3.08 1.96 6.58
C ALA A 49 -4.48 1.76 7.19
N GLY A 50 -4.68 0.73 7.99
CA GLY A 50 -6.01 0.31 8.42
C GLY A 50 -5.99 -0.78 9.49
N VAL A 51 -7.17 -1.26 9.87
CA VAL A 51 -7.31 -2.42 10.77
C VAL A 51 -7.98 -3.55 10.03
N MET A 52 -7.29 -4.67 9.90
CA MET A 52 -7.89 -5.94 9.54
C MET A 52 -8.42 -6.61 10.80
N ARG A 53 -9.59 -7.25 10.72
CA ARG A 53 -10.11 -8.13 11.76
C ARG A 53 -10.42 -9.51 11.21
N TRP A 54 -10.23 -10.53 12.02
CA TRP A 54 -10.60 -11.90 11.68
C TRP A 54 -11.13 -12.63 12.90
N ARG A 55 -11.76 -13.78 12.68
CA ARG A 55 -12.17 -14.69 13.74
C ARG A 55 -12.06 -16.14 13.30
N VAL A 56 -11.85 -17.02 14.27
CA VAL A 56 -11.99 -18.47 14.12
C VAL A 56 -13.43 -18.88 14.48
N ALA A 57 -13.78 -20.15 14.26
CA ALA A 57 -15.10 -20.67 14.64
C ALA A 57 -15.38 -20.42 16.13
N GLU A 58 -16.55 -19.83 16.43
CA GLU A 58 -17.01 -19.53 17.79
C GLU A 58 -16.07 -18.64 18.64
N GLY A 59 -15.05 -18.04 18.03
CA GLY A 59 -14.08 -17.16 18.71
C GLY A 59 -14.41 -15.66 18.62
N PRO A 60 -13.82 -14.84 19.51
CA PRO A 60 -13.92 -13.39 19.41
C PRO A 60 -13.19 -12.87 18.16
N PHE A 61 -13.50 -11.63 17.78
CA PHE A 61 -12.71 -10.94 16.77
C PHE A 61 -11.32 -10.61 17.33
N ARG A 62 -10.30 -10.89 16.53
CA ARG A 62 -8.92 -10.41 16.71
C ARG A 62 -8.61 -9.36 15.67
N TYR A 63 -7.66 -8.49 15.98
CA TYR A 63 -7.36 -7.30 15.17
C TYR A 63 -5.88 -7.23 14.82
N CYS A 64 -5.59 -6.67 13.65
CA CYS A 64 -4.25 -6.39 13.19
C CYS A 64 -4.25 -5.01 12.53
N ALA A 65 -3.51 -4.07 13.12
CA ALA A 65 -3.20 -2.81 12.48
C ALA A 65 -2.18 -3.08 11.38
N LEU A 66 -2.46 -2.60 10.17
CA LEU A 66 -1.62 -2.76 8.99
C LEU A 66 -1.19 -1.38 8.51
N ARG A 67 0.09 -1.21 8.17
CA ARG A 67 0.62 0.04 7.59
C ARG A 67 0.73 -0.08 6.07
N GLY A 68 -0.43 -0.31 5.44
CA GLY A 68 -0.56 -0.56 4.01
C GLY A 68 0.16 -1.81 3.52
N GLY A 69 -0.07 -2.19 2.27
CA GLY A 69 0.49 -3.41 1.70
C GLY A 69 -0.34 -4.03 0.60
N ILE A 70 -0.18 -5.34 0.42
CA ILE A 70 -0.90 -6.15 -0.55
C ILE A 70 -1.69 -7.22 0.19
N PHE A 71 -2.97 -7.35 -0.15
CA PHE A 71 -3.85 -8.39 0.32
C PHE A 71 -4.19 -9.32 -0.85
N SER A 72 -4.01 -10.63 -0.68
CA SER A 72 -4.34 -11.61 -1.71
C SER A 72 -5.10 -12.82 -1.17
N VAL A 73 -5.96 -13.36 -2.02
CA VAL A 73 -6.69 -14.61 -1.83
C VAL A 73 -6.36 -15.52 -2.99
N SER A 74 -6.02 -16.78 -2.71
CA SER A 74 -5.75 -17.80 -3.72
C SER A 74 -6.42 -19.14 -3.40
N GLY A 75 -7.00 -19.77 -4.42
CA GLY A 75 -7.62 -21.09 -4.31
C GLY A 75 -8.82 -21.14 -3.36
N GLY A 76 -9.41 -19.99 -3.02
CA GLY A 76 -10.55 -19.82 -2.12
C GLY A 76 -10.34 -20.23 -0.66
N HIS A 77 -9.11 -20.50 -0.23
CA HIS A 77 -8.80 -20.84 1.16
C HIS A 77 -7.52 -20.22 1.68
N GLU A 78 -6.62 -19.74 0.83
CA GLU A 78 -5.38 -19.12 1.26
C GLU A 78 -5.50 -17.60 1.21
N VAL A 79 -5.19 -16.92 2.31
CA VAL A 79 -5.22 -15.47 2.44
C VAL A 79 -3.85 -14.99 2.91
N ARG A 80 -3.22 -14.10 2.14
CA ARG A 80 -1.92 -13.52 2.49
C ARG A 80 -2.00 -12.01 2.55
N VAL A 81 -1.36 -11.44 3.57
CA VAL A 81 -1.19 -10.00 3.72
C VAL A 81 0.31 -9.73 3.83
N ALA A 82 0.85 -8.98 2.87
CA ALA A 82 2.23 -8.52 2.88
C ALA A 82 2.23 -7.01 3.13
N CYS A 83 2.80 -6.56 4.24
CA CYS A 83 2.71 -5.18 4.70
C CYS A 83 4.05 -4.68 5.22
N ARG A 84 4.22 -3.36 5.31
CA ARG A 84 5.47 -2.79 5.84
C ARG A 84 5.61 -3.02 7.35
N GLU A 85 4.49 -2.95 8.04
CA GLU A 85 4.39 -3.05 9.49
C GLU A 85 3.00 -3.60 9.83
N ALA A 86 2.96 -4.50 10.80
CA ALA A 86 1.73 -5.07 11.32
C ALA A 86 1.82 -5.27 12.83
N ILE A 87 0.75 -4.91 13.53
CA ILE A 87 0.64 -5.03 14.99
C ILE A 87 -0.65 -5.77 15.31
N VAL A 88 -0.54 -6.93 15.95
CA VAL A 88 -1.68 -7.75 16.40
C VAL A 88 -2.12 -7.31 17.79
N SER A 89 -3.44 -7.22 18.00
CA SER A 89 -4.04 -6.94 19.31
C SER A 89 -5.43 -7.56 19.40
N ASP A 90 -5.83 -7.95 20.60
CA ASP A 90 -7.21 -8.36 20.90
C ASP A 90 -8.10 -7.16 21.23
N ASP A 91 -7.52 -5.98 21.44
CA ASP A 91 -8.24 -4.73 21.69
C ASP A 91 -8.13 -3.77 20.51
N LEU A 92 -9.24 -3.57 19.80
CA LEU A 92 -9.33 -2.58 18.72
C LEU A 92 -9.00 -1.16 19.19
N ALA A 93 -9.38 -0.77 20.41
CA ALA A 93 -9.16 0.59 20.90
C ALA A 93 -7.66 0.92 20.98
N SER A 94 -6.83 -0.03 21.42
CA SER A 94 -5.37 0.10 21.45
C SER A 94 -4.73 0.39 20.08
N LEU A 95 -5.34 -0.06 18.98
CA LEU A 95 -4.78 0.06 17.64
C LEU A 95 -5.14 1.36 16.92
N ARG A 96 -6.27 1.99 17.28
CA ARG A 96 -6.81 3.16 16.55
C ARG A 96 -5.83 4.34 16.47
N PRO A 97 -5.13 4.73 17.55
CA PRO A 97 -4.22 5.88 17.48
C PRO A 97 -3.07 5.63 16.49
N GLY A 98 -2.46 4.44 16.52
CA GLY A 98 -1.36 4.10 15.63
C GLY A 98 -1.77 4.08 14.15
N VAL A 99 -2.96 3.56 13.84
CA VAL A 99 -3.49 3.55 12.47
C VAL A 99 -3.82 4.96 11.99
N ALA A 100 -4.39 5.81 12.85
CA ALA A 100 -4.70 7.20 12.51
C ALA A 100 -3.43 7.99 12.16
N GLU A 101 -2.37 7.85 12.96
CA GLU A 101 -1.08 8.48 12.67
C GLU A 101 -0.46 7.91 11.39
N ALA A 102 -0.49 6.58 11.19
CA ALA A 102 0.02 5.96 9.97
C ALA A 102 -0.70 6.46 8.69
N ARG A 103 -2.03 6.66 8.74
CA ARG A 103 -2.81 7.24 7.64
C ARG A 103 -2.37 8.68 7.36
N LYS A 104 -2.21 9.48 8.40
CA LYS A 104 -1.78 10.88 8.29
C LYS A 104 -0.38 10.98 7.70
N GLU A 105 0.57 10.18 8.18
CA GLU A 105 1.93 10.11 7.64
C GLU A 105 1.93 9.73 6.15
N ALA A 106 1.14 8.75 5.75
CA ALA A 106 1.03 8.35 4.34
C ALA A 106 0.52 9.49 3.45
N LEU A 107 -0.49 10.24 3.92
CA LEU A 107 -1.02 11.40 3.21
C LEU A 107 0.00 12.53 3.10
N ASP A 108 0.71 12.82 4.20
CA ASP A 108 1.71 13.88 4.24
C ASP A 108 2.93 13.54 3.36
N GLU A 109 3.37 12.28 3.36
CA GLU A 109 4.41 11.79 2.46
C GLU A 109 3.98 11.94 0.99
N SER A 110 2.76 11.54 0.65
CA SER A 110 2.20 11.70 -0.70
C SER A 110 2.15 13.17 -1.14
N ARG A 111 1.77 14.08 -0.24
CA ARG A 111 1.75 15.53 -0.49
C ARG A 111 3.16 16.09 -0.72
N ARG A 112 4.12 15.69 0.11
CA ARG A 112 5.53 16.12 -0.01
C ARG A 112 6.14 15.64 -1.31
N ALA A 113 5.95 14.38 -1.67
CA ALA A 113 6.43 13.81 -2.93
C ALA A 113 5.87 14.56 -4.15
N ARG A 114 4.56 14.87 -4.16
CA ARG A 114 3.94 15.68 -5.22
C ARG A 114 4.53 17.09 -5.30
N ALA A 115 4.67 17.78 -4.17
CA ALA A 115 5.22 19.13 -4.14
C ALA A 115 6.68 19.17 -4.62
N GLN A 116 7.49 18.19 -4.23
CA GLN A 116 8.87 18.03 -4.70
C GLN A 116 8.91 17.77 -6.21
N GLY A 117 8.04 16.90 -6.73
CA GLY A 117 7.93 16.63 -8.17
C GLY A 117 7.60 17.88 -8.99
N VAL A 118 6.62 18.68 -8.54
CA VAL A 118 6.26 19.95 -9.20
C VAL A 118 7.42 20.95 -9.16
N LYS A 119 8.10 21.07 -8.01
CA LYS A 119 9.26 21.96 -7.87
C LYS A 119 10.40 21.55 -8.82
N LEU A 120 10.72 20.26 -8.87
CA LEU A 120 11.74 19.70 -9.74
C LEU A 120 11.40 19.95 -11.21
N TYR A 121 10.16 19.69 -11.62
CA TYR A 121 9.69 19.95 -12.98
C TYR A 121 9.83 21.44 -13.36
N ALA A 122 9.38 22.35 -12.49
CA ALA A 122 9.49 23.78 -12.72
C ALA A 122 10.96 24.27 -12.80
N GLN A 123 11.85 23.68 -12.01
CA GLN A 123 13.29 23.97 -12.08
C GLN A 123 13.91 23.49 -13.40
N ALA A 124 13.54 22.29 -13.88
CA ALA A 124 14.01 21.75 -15.15
C ALA A 124 13.56 22.63 -16.33
N VAL A 125 12.26 23.01 -16.38
CA VAL A 125 11.73 23.89 -17.43
C VAL A 125 12.43 25.26 -17.42
N ARG A 126 12.60 25.88 -16.23
CA ARG A 126 13.32 27.16 -16.14
C ARG A 126 14.74 27.08 -16.66
N ARG A 127 15.45 25.98 -16.37
CA ARG A 127 16.82 25.78 -16.86
C ARG A 127 16.85 25.63 -18.38
N LEU A 128 15.97 24.81 -18.95
CA LEU A 128 15.87 24.64 -20.40
C LEU A 128 15.56 25.97 -21.11
N MET A 129 14.60 26.74 -20.59
CA MET A 129 14.26 28.05 -21.14
C MET A 129 15.43 29.03 -21.07
N HIS A 130 16.22 28.99 -20.00
CA HIS A 130 17.42 29.82 -19.87
C HIS A 130 18.49 29.46 -20.92
N GLU A 131 18.78 28.17 -21.13
CA GLU A 131 19.74 27.73 -22.15
C GLU A 131 19.27 28.08 -23.58
N LEU A 132 17.98 27.91 -23.88
CA LEU A 132 17.40 28.28 -25.17
C LEU A 132 17.44 29.80 -25.40
N ALA A 133 17.15 30.60 -24.37
CA ALA A 133 17.20 32.07 -24.45
C ALA A 133 18.65 32.61 -24.53
N ALA A 134 19.62 31.91 -23.94
CA ALA A 134 21.03 32.26 -24.01
C ALA A 134 21.68 31.97 -25.38
N GLY A 135 20.93 31.48 -26.37
CA GLY A 135 21.40 31.27 -27.74
C GLY A 135 22.38 30.09 -27.87
N GLY A 136 22.21 29.04 -27.07
CA GLY A 136 23.07 27.86 -27.09
C GLY A 136 22.99 27.06 -28.39
N ASP A 137 23.80 27.46 -29.38
CA ASP A 137 24.19 26.65 -30.52
C ASP A 137 24.99 25.42 -30.04
N THR A 138 24.30 24.29 -29.84
CA THR A 138 24.93 23.02 -29.44
C THR A 138 24.46 21.83 -30.26
N LEU A 139 23.73 22.06 -31.35
CA LEU A 139 23.37 20.98 -32.27
C LEU A 139 24.48 20.65 -33.28
N GLY A 140 25.61 21.38 -33.28
CA GLY A 140 26.79 21.02 -34.06
C GLY A 140 26.54 20.88 -35.56
N LEU A 141 25.43 21.44 -36.06
CA LEU A 141 25.14 21.52 -37.47
C LEU A 141 25.82 22.79 -37.97
N GLN A 142 27.14 22.69 -38.16
CA GLN A 142 27.85 23.64 -39.00
C GLN A 142 27.10 23.69 -40.34
N ALA A 143 26.46 24.81 -40.62
CA ALA A 143 26.20 25.19 -41.99
C ALA A 143 27.58 25.44 -42.61
N ASP A 144 28.10 24.42 -43.29
CA ASP A 144 29.03 24.61 -44.39
C ASP A 144 28.36 25.60 -45.35
N ALA A 145 28.74 26.87 -45.23
CA ALA A 145 28.49 27.89 -46.23
C ALA A 145 29.86 28.41 -46.64
N ASP A 146 30.37 27.68 -47.62
CA ASP A 146 31.40 28.00 -48.59
C ASP A 146 31.48 29.51 -48.95
N LYS A 147 32.74 29.96 -49.08
CA LYS A 147 33.25 31.12 -49.83
C LYS A 147 33.42 32.48 -49.17
#